data_AF-I6ENJ0-F1
#
_entry.id   AF-I6ENJ0-F1
#
_cell.length_a   1.000
_cell.length_b   1.000
_cell.length_c   1.000
_cell.angle_alpha   90.00
_cell.angle_beta   90.00
_cell.angle_gamma   90.00
#
_symmetry.space_group_name_H-M   'P 1'
#
loop_
_entity.id
_entity.type
_entity.pdbx_description
1 polymer ?
#
loop_
_entity_poly.entity_id
_entity_poly.type
_entity_poly.pdbx_seq_one_letter_code
_entity_poly.pdbx_strand_id
1 'polypeptide(L)'
;MRVLLAPMEGVLDSLVRELLTEVNDYDLCITEFVRVVDQLLPVKVFHRICPELQNASRTPSGTLVRVQLLGQFPQWLAENAARAVELGSWGVDLNCGCPSKTVNGSGGGATLLKDPELIY
;
A
#
# COMPACT_ATOMS: atom_id res chain seq x y z
N MET A 1 6.95 5.32 -22.21
CA MET A 1 5.63 5.42 -21.52
C MET A 1 5.75 4.63 -20.24
N ARG A 2 5.20 5.12 -19.12
CA ARG A 2 5.27 4.43 -17.82
C ARG A 2 3.94 3.74 -17.53
N VAL A 3 3.97 2.49 -17.07
CA VAL A 3 2.78 1.68 -16.75
C VAL A 3 2.93 1.10 -15.34
N LEU A 4 1.94 1.36 -14.49
CA LEU A 4 1.91 0.89 -13.11
C LEU A 4 0.84 -0.17 -12.94
N LEU A 5 1.13 -1.20 -12.15
CA LEU A 5 0.12 -2.16 -11.71
C LEU A 5 -0.61 -1.61 -10.48
N ALA A 6 -1.90 -1.33 -10.66
CA ALA A 6 -2.75 -0.73 -9.65
C ALA A 6 -2.96 -1.66 -8.43
N PRO A 7 -3.28 -1.11 -7.25
CA PRO A 7 -3.66 -1.92 -6.10
C PRO A 7 -5.10 -2.44 -6.25
N MET A 8 -5.30 -3.74 -6.05
CA MET A 8 -6.64 -4.36 -6.07
C MET A 8 -6.76 -5.33 -4.89
N GLU A 9 -7.41 -4.88 -3.82
CA GLU A 9 -7.65 -5.69 -2.62
C GLU A 9 -8.41 -6.98 -2.96
N GLY A 10 -7.95 -8.10 -2.40
CA GLY A 10 -8.48 -9.44 -2.64
C GLY A 10 -8.16 -10.04 -4.01
N VAL A 11 -7.37 -9.34 -4.85
CA VAL A 11 -7.06 -9.77 -6.23
C VAL A 11 -5.55 -9.78 -6.50
N LEU A 12 -4.85 -8.66 -6.29
CA LEU A 12 -3.43 -8.50 -6.66
C LEU A 12 -2.51 -8.64 -5.44
N ASP A 13 -2.59 -9.80 -4.78
CA ASP A 13 -1.66 -10.19 -3.72
C ASP A 13 -0.23 -10.43 -4.29
N SER A 14 0.71 -10.83 -3.43
CA SER A 14 2.09 -11.06 -3.86
C SER A 14 2.24 -12.15 -4.91
N LEU A 15 1.39 -13.18 -4.89
CA LEU A 15 1.45 -14.29 -5.84
C LEU A 15 1.01 -13.83 -7.22
N VAL A 16 -0.06 -13.06 -7.30
CA VAL A 16 -0.51 -12.52 -8.59
C VAL A 16 0.44 -11.45 -9.11
N ARG A 17 1.03 -10.62 -8.23
CA ARG A 17 2.10 -9.69 -8.62
C ARG A 17 3.31 -10.43 -9.20
N GLU A 18 3.75 -11.53 -8.59
CA GLU A 18 4.80 -12.38 -9.14
C GLU A 18 4.46 -12.86 -10.54
N LEU A 19 3.30 -13.50 -10.72
CA LEU A 19 2.87 -14.03 -12.03
C LEU A 19 2.78 -12.95 -13.11
N LEU A 20 2.22 -11.78 -12.78
CA LEU A 20 2.02 -10.70 -13.75
C LEU A 20 3.32 -10.00 -14.11
N THR A 21 4.23 -9.80 -13.15
CA THR A 21 5.51 -9.13 -13.39
C THR A 21 6.54 -10.04 -14.06
N GLU A 22 6.34 -11.35 -14.10
CA GLU A 22 7.16 -12.27 -14.88
C GLU A 22 6.89 -12.15 -16.39
N VAL A 23 5.66 -11.79 -16.78
CA VAL A 23 5.22 -11.76 -18.18
C VAL A 23 4.86 -10.36 -18.69
N ASN A 24 5.13 -9.31 -17.92
CA ASN A 24 4.89 -7.92 -18.29
C ASN A 24 6.00 -6.99 -17.78
N ASP A 25 6.20 -5.89 -18.49
CA ASP A 25 7.14 -4.82 -18.13
C ASP A 25 6.46 -3.70 -17.30
N TYR A 26 5.99 -4.02 -16.09
CA TYR A 26 5.47 -3.00 -15.17
C TYR A 26 6.60 -2.19 -14.53
N ASP A 27 6.46 -0.86 -14.46
CA ASP A 27 7.46 0.00 -13.84
C ASP A 27 7.37 0.04 -12.30
N LEU A 28 6.21 -0.31 -11.75
CA LEU A 28 5.92 -0.33 -10.31
C LEU A 28 4.61 -1.07 -10.05
N CYS A 29 4.57 -1.84 -8.96
CA CYS A 29 3.35 -2.41 -8.40
C CYS A 29 3.00 -1.72 -7.08
N ILE A 30 1.71 -1.49 -6.84
CA ILE A 30 1.21 -1.05 -5.53
C ILE A 30 0.56 -2.23 -4.82
N THR A 31 0.84 -2.41 -3.53
CA THR A 31 0.25 -3.50 -2.75
C THR A 31 -1.25 -3.27 -2.50
N GLU A 32 -1.93 -4.31 -2.04
CA GLU A 32 -3.18 -4.12 -1.29
C GLU A 32 -2.94 -3.19 -0.09
N PHE A 33 -4.00 -2.53 0.40
CA PHE A 33 -3.82 -1.51 1.44
C PHE A 33 -3.55 -2.10 2.83
N VAL A 34 -2.65 -1.45 3.56
CA VAL A 34 -2.46 -1.61 4.99
C VAL A 34 -3.41 -0.64 5.70
N ARG A 35 -4.41 -1.19 6.41
CA ARG A 35 -5.39 -0.38 7.15
C ARG A 35 -4.81 0.15 8.45
N VAL A 36 -4.67 1.46 8.55
CA VAL A 36 -4.21 2.23 9.70
C VAL A 36 -5.42 2.92 10.34
N VAL A 37 -5.64 2.64 11.62
CA VAL A 37 -6.64 3.33 12.44
C VAL A 37 -5.89 4.24 13.39
N ASP A 38 -5.54 3.77 14.58
CA ASP A 38 -5.06 4.60 15.68
C ASP A 38 -3.83 4.00 16.40
N GLN A 39 -3.03 3.22 15.67
CA GLN A 39 -1.87 2.56 16.22
C GLN A 39 -0.80 2.28 15.16
N LEU A 40 0.44 2.12 15.63
CA LEU A 40 1.54 1.59 14.84
C LEU A 40 1.42 0.07 14.68
N LEU A 41 1.25 -0.40 13.44
CA LEU A 41 0.97 -1.82 13.16
C LEU A 41 2.22 -2.69 13.28
N PRO A 42 2.13 -3.92 13.79
CA PRO A 42 3.30 -4.78 13.97
C PRO A 42 3.91 -5.20 12.62
N VAL A 43 5.23 -5.40 12.60
CA VAL A 43 6.04 -5.76 11.42
C VAL A 43 5.44 -6.90 10.59
N LYS A 44 4.87 -7.93 11.24
CA LYS A 44 4.23 -9.07 10.57
C LYS A 44 3.09 -8.67 9.61
N VAL A 45 2.41 -7.54 9.84
CA VAL A 45 1.33 -7.06 8.95
C VAL A 45 1.92 -6.64 7.61
N PHE A 46 3.03 -5.91 7.63
CA PHE A 46 3.72 -5.43 6.45
C PHE A 46 4.31 -6.60 5.64
N HIS A 47 4.99 -7.55 6.29
CA HIS A 47 5.52 -8.73 5.59
C HIS A 47 4.43 -9.66 5.04
N ARG A 48 3.25 -9.69 5.65
CA ARG A 48 2.12 -10.47 5.12
C ARG A 48 1.56 -9.86 3.83
N ILE A 49 1.44 -8.53 3.76
CA ILE A 49 0.89 -7.81 2.61
C ILE A 49 1.94 -7.64 1.49
N CYS A 50 3.20 -7.43 1.90
CA CYS A 50 4.34 -7.22 1.01
C CYS A 50 5.51 -8.14 1.42
N PRO A 51 5.46 -9.44 1.10
CA PRO A 51 6.61 -10.33 1.25
C PRO A 51 7.85 -9.84 0.50
N GLU A 52 7.66 -9.08 -0.59
CA GLU A 52 8.71 -8.47 -1.39
C GLU A 52 9.62 -7.52 -0.61
N LEU A 53 9.20 -7.05 0.58
CA LEU A 53 10.07 -6.32 1.52
C LEU A 53 11.34 -7.11 1.88
N GLN A 54 11.27 -8.45 1.89
CA GLN A 54 12.42 -9.33 2.12
C GLN A 54 13.35 -9.44 0.89
N ASN A 55 12.94 -8.88 -0.24
CA ASN A 55 13.66 -8.87 -1.51
C ASN A 55 13.89 -7.43 -2.01
N ALA A 56 14.30 -6.54 -1.12
CA ALA A 56 14.53 -5.11 -1.41
C ALA A 56 13.32 -4.44 -2.10
N SER A 57 12.10 -4.83 -1.71
CA SER A 57 10.83 -4.36 -2.26
C SER A 57 10.70 -4.60 -3.76
N ARG A 58 11.09 -5.80 -4.21
CA ARG A 58 10.95 -6.26 -5.59
C ARG A 58 10.27 -7.61 -5.68
N THR A 59 9.46 -7.80 -6.71
CA THR A 59 8.98 -9.13 -7.10
C THR A 59 10.16 -10.03 -7.50
N PRO A 60 9.99 -11.36 -7.61
CA PRO A 60 11.06 -12.25 -8.05
C PRO A 60 11.67 -11.87 -9.42
N SER A 61 10.85 -11.35 -10.34
CA SER A 61 11.30 -10.85 -11.65
C SER A 61 11.97 -9.47 -11.61
N GLY A 62 12.02 -8.83 -10.44
CA GLY A 62 12.75 -7.57 -10.20
C GLY A 62 11.90 -6.29 -10.27
N THR A 63 10.60 -6.39 -10.51
CA THR A 63 9.70 -5.21 -10.54
C THR A 63 9.55 -4.62 -9.14
N LEU A 64 9.70 -3.29 -9.02
CA LEU A 64 9.55 -2.58 -7.74
C LEU A 64 8.12 -2.70 -7.20
N VAL A 65 8.01 -2.77 -5.88
CA VAL A 65 6.73 -2.78 -5.15
C VAL A 65 6.70 -1.64 -4.15
N ARG A 66 5.55 -1.00 -3.96
CA ARG A 66 5.31 0.05 -2.96
C ARG A 66 4.09 -0.27 -2.11
N VAL A 67 4.24 -0.13 -0.79
CA VAL A 67 3.14 -0.35 0.16
C VAL A 67 2.12 0.79 0.07
N GLN A 68 0.84 0.45 -0.01
CA GLN A 68 -0.26 1.41 0.14
C GLN A 68 -0.79 1.43 1.58
N LEU A 69 -0.96 2.61 2.16
CA LEU A 69 -1.65 2.82 3.43
C LEU A 69 -3.07 3.31 3.21
N LEU A 70 -3.95 2.97 4.14
CA LEU A 70 -5.31 3.52 4.20
C LEU A 70 -5.61 3.91 5.65
N GLY A 71 -5.82 5.19 5.91
CA GLY A 71 -6.22 5.71 7.22
C GLY A 71 -6.54 7.20 7.13
N GLN A 72 -6.72 7.86 8.27
CA GLN A 72 -7.02 9.30 8.32
C GLN A 72 -6.17 10.09 9.31
N PHE A 73 -5.62 9.44 10.34
CA PHE A 73 -4.93 10.15 11.42
C PHE A 73 -3.46 10.41 11.02
N PRO A 74 -3.03 11.68 10.87
CA PRO A 74 -1.71 12.00 10.30
C PRO A 74 -0.54 11.36 11.06
N GLN A 75 -0.61 11.36 12.40
CA GLN A 75 0.43 10.75 13.24
C GLN A 75 0.59 9.26 12.93
N TRP A 76 -0.51 8.50 12.91
CA TRP A 76 -0.46 7.05 12.70
C TRP A 76 -0.11 6.69 11.26
N LEU A 77 -0.54 7.50 10.29
CA LEU A 77 -0.10 7.35 8.91
C LEU A 77 1.42 7.58 8.79
N ALA A 78 1.96 8.60 9.44
CA ALA A 78 3.39 8.88 9.44
C ALA A 78 4.22 7.75 10.07
N GLU A 79 3.82 7.25 11.25
CA GLU A 79 4.53 6.16 11.92
C GLU A 79 4.50 4.86 11.09
N ASN A 80 3.35 4.52 10.49
CA ASN A 80 3.24 3.33 9.65
C ASN A 80 3.96 3.50 8.30
N ALA A 81 4.04 4.71 7.75
CA ALA A 81 4.82 5.02 6.56
C ALA A 81 6.32 4.86 6.82
N ALA A 82 6.81 5.40 7.94
CA ALA A 82 8.20 5.24 8.36
C ALA A 82 8.56 3.75 8.50
N ARG A 83 7.71 2.97 9.18
CA ARG A 83 7.87 1.52 9.31
C ARG A 83 7.91 0.80 7.96
N ALA A 84 7.04 1.15 7.02
CA ALA A 84 7.03 0.52 5.69
C ALA A 84 8.37 0.72 4.96
N VAL A 85 8.93 1.93 5.01
CA VAL A 85 10.20 2.26 4.36
C VAL A 85 11.40 1.66 5.12
N GLU A 86 11.38 1.66 6.45
CA GLU A 86 12.40 0.98 7.28
C GLU A 86 12.47 -0.52 6.98
N LEU A 87 11.32 -1.15 6.69
CA LEU A 87 11.25 -2.55 6.27
C LEU A 87 11.62 -2.76 4.80
N GLY A 88 11.93 -1.70 4.06
CA GLY A 88 12.49 -1.76 2.71
C GLY A 88 11.56 -1.28 1.60
N SER A 89 10.33 -0.82 1.89
CA SER A 89 9.39 -0.44 0.82
C SER A 89 9.93 0.69 -0.04
N TRP A 90 9.69 0.63 -1.36
CA TRP A 90 10.11 1.67 -2.30
C TRP A 90 9.17 2.89 -2.26
N GLY A 91 9.24 3.62 -1.14
CA GLY A 91 8.32 4.69 -0.77
C GLY A 91 7.02 4.16 -0.17
N VAL A 92 5.99 5.01 -0.13
CA VAL A 92 4.65 4.69 0.37
C VAL A 92 3.59 5.38 -0.50
N ASP A 93 2.43 4.75 -0.65
CA ASP A 93 1.25 5.29 -1.32
C ASP A 93 0.11 5.50 -0.31
N LEU A 94 -0.75 6.50 -0.52
CA LEU A 94 -1.90 6.78 0.36
C LEU A 94 -3.21 6.59 -0.40
N ASN A 95 -4.09 5.74 0.12
CA ASN A 95 -5.40 5.50 -0.45
C ASN A 95 -6.39 6.60 -0.03
N CYS A 96 -6.71 7.50 -0.98
CA CYS A 96 -7.78 8.49 -0.86
C CYS A 96 -9.00 8.14 -1.74
N GLY A 97 -9.10 6.91 -2.28
CA GLY A 97 -10.05 6.56 -3.34
C GLY A 97 -11.05 5.46 -2.99
N CYS A 98 -10.80 4.64 -1.98
CA CYS A 98 -11.66 3.49 -1.67
C CYS A 98 -13.07 3.95 -1.21
N PRO A 99 -14.16 3.53 -1.90
CA PRO A 99 -15.52 3.92 -1.53
C PRO A 99 -16.18 2.97 -0.52
N SER A 100 -15.49 1.91 -0.07
CA SER A 100 -16.06 0.85 0.76
C SER A 100 -16.62 1.36 2.09
N LYS A 101 -17.85 0.96 2.43
CA LYS A 101 -18.53 1.37 3.67
C LYS A 101 -17.78 0.93 4.93
N THR A 102 -17.14 -0.24 4.88
CA THR A 102 -16.34 -0.82 5.98
C THR A 102 -15.11 0.03 6.30
N VAL A 103 -14.62 0.77 5.30
CA VAL A 103 -13.49 1.70 5.42
C VAL A 103 -13.97 3.06 5.93
N ASN A 104 -15.05 3.59 5.34
CA ASN A 104 -15.57 4.92 5.67
C ASN A 104 -16.04 5.06 7.13
N GLY A 105 -16.48 3.97 7.77
CA GLY A 105 -16.93 3.99 9.17
C GLY A 105 -15.83 4.31 10.20
N SER A 106 -14.55 4.19 9.80
CA SER A 106 -13.39 4.54 10.64
C SER A 106 -12.60 5.75 10.12
N GLY A 107 -13.11 6.40 9.07
CA GLY A 107 -12.42 7.43 8.30
C GLY A 107 -11.24 6.89 7.47
N GLY A 108 -10.97 7.52 6.32
CA GLY A 108 -9.97 7.09 5.33
C GLY A 108 -10.59 6.76 3.96
N GLY A 109 -9.74 6.53 2.96
CA GLY A 109 -10.21 6.29 1.59
C GLY A 109 -10.92 7.52 1.01
N ALA A 110 -12.02 7.31 0.28
CA ALA A 110 -12.77 8.38 -0.38
C ALA A 110 -13.38 9.42 0.57
N THR A 111 -13.48 9.12 1.87
CA THR A 111 -13.98 10.11 2.86
C THR A 111 -13.04 11.30 3.02
N LEU A 112 -11.72 11.10 2.83
CA LEU A 112 -10.73 12.17 2.89
C LEU A 112 -11.00 13.25 1.82
N LEU A 113 -11.56 12.86 0.67
CA LEU A 113 -11.87 13.80 -0.40
C LEU A 113 -13.02 14.76 -0.08
N LYS A 114 -13.78 14.50 1.00
CA LYS A 114 -14.83 15.42 1.47
C LYS A 114 -14.26 16.56 2.30
N ASP A 115 -13.06 16.38 2.87
CA ASP A 115 -12.35 17.37 3.66
C ASP A 115 -10.85 17.32 3.30
N PRO A 116 -10.44 18.01 2.21
CA PRO A 116 -9.07 17.97 1.70
C PRO A 116 -8.00 18.45 2.69
N GLU A 117 -8.35 19.19 3.75
CA GLU A 117 -7.41 19.58 4.81
C GLU A 117 -6.85 18.36 5.56
N LEU A 118 -7.51 17.20 5.50
CA LEU A 118 -6.97 15.94 6.03
C LEU A 118 -5.88 15.32 5.14
N ILE A 119 -5.64 15.86 3.94
CA ILE A 119 -4.66 15.37 2.97
C ILE A 119 -3.42 16.30 2.90
N TYR A 120 -3.60 17.61 3.09
CA TYR A 120 -2.54 18.62 2.94
C TYR A 120 -1.66 18.79 4.17
#